data_AF-A0A9E2BFQ3-F1
#
_entry.id   AF-A0A9E2BFQ3-F1
#
_cell.length_a   1.000
_cell.length_b   1.000
_cell.length_c   1.000
_cell.angle_alpha   90.00
_cell.angle_beta   90.00
_cell.angle_gamma   90.00
#
_symmetry.space_group_name_H-M   'P 1'
#
loop_
_entity.id
_entity.type
_entity.pdbx_description
1 polymer ?
#
loop_
_entity_poly.entity_id
_entity_poly.type
_entity_poly.pdbx_seq_one_letter_code
_entity_poly.pdbx_strand_id
1 'polypeptide(L)'
;MKKALEDLVYKTKIPSLDSAVLLGNSSAAGGLRMTVHGLVPEMTAKAAKEAALGAGAVVKLVTSGALREEDLKKIEEVSPKLLLLAGGVDYGESEVIVQNAHLISHLKIKVPIIYAGNIAVKNEVSQILKTRGFKVYPTENVYPRLDELNIESVKKIIQKAFEEHITEGPGMSSIKDWISGVLLPTPGAVMNAFQLLSNILGDVIGFDVGGATTDVHSVTEGDEELKKITPYPEPKSKRTVEGDLGVYLSANQVIDLFEGAEKESLLARTSYITPLSHEQEEIAVTSKITQKAVETALLRHVGEIRYVMSPTGRGTYVWGKDLTRVKWVIGTGGALVFLPGMKQFLQSLFIRPSSRLLLPNNPEVLIDNNYLLSSIGTLARYQHIDKESLAFFTLSNLNNQGIKFI
;
A
#
# COMPACT_ATOMS: atom_id res chain seq x y z
N MET A 1 -5.81 -12.52 -23.84
CA MET A 1 -4.80 -11.54 -24.28
C MET A 1 -4.95 -11.18 -25.75
N LYS A 2 -4.78 -12.11 -26.70
CA LYS A 2 -4.87 -11.83 -28.15
C LYS A 2 -6.10 -10.99 -28.57
N LYS A 3 -7.31 -11.40 -28.15
CA LYS A 3 -8.55 -10.63 -28.42
C LYS A 3 -8.54 -9.20 -27.86
N ALA A 4 -7.89 -8.98 -26.71
CA ALA A 4 -7.79 -7.64 -26.11
C ALA A 4 -6.80 -6.76 -26.88
N LEU A 5 -5.71 -7.33 -27.40
CA LEU A 5 -4.78 -6.63 -28.28
C LEU A 5 -5.41 -6.32 -29.64
N GLU A 6 -6.17 -7.25 -30.21
CA GLU A 6 -6.95 -7.03 -31.43
C GLU A 6 -8.00 -5.92 -31.24
N ASP A 7 -8.73 -5.93 -30.12
CA ASP A 7 -9.68 -4.86 -29.76
C ASP A 7 -8.97 -3.51 -29.53
N LEU A 8 -7.78 -3.51 -28.93
CA LEU A 8 -6.97 -2.30 -28.76
C LEU A 8 -6.54 -1.73 -30.11
N VAL A 9 -5.99 -2.55 -31.01
CA VAL A 9 -5.62 -2.16 -32.38
C VAL A 9 -6.84 -1.58 -33.11
N TYR A 10 -7.98 -2.26 -33.02
CA TYR A 10 -9.22 -1.81 -33.64
C TYR A 10 -9.70 -0.46 -33.09
N LYS A 11 -9.71 -0.28 -31.77
CA LYS A 11 -10.19 0.96 -31.12
C LYS A 11 -9.24 2.15 -31.29
N THR A 12 -7.93 1.90 -31.26
CA THR A 12 -6.90 2.95 -31.37
C THR A 12 -6.51 3.27 -32.80
N LYS A 13 -6.91 2.41 -33.76
CA LYS A 13 -6.53 2.51 -35.19
C LYS A 13 -5.02 2.50 -35.43
N ILE A 14 -4.24 1.97 -34.49
CA ILE A 14 -2.80 1.80 -34.65
C ILE A 14 -2.57 0.65 -35.64
N PRO A 15 -1.70 0.80 -36.66
CA PRO A 15 -1.56 -0.17 -37.74
C PRO A 15 -1.01 -1.53 -37.29
N SER A 16 -0.11 -1.56 -36.29
CA SER A 16 0.41 -2.78 -35.69
C SER A 16 1.00 -2.51 -34.30
N LEU A 17 1.05 -3.53 -33.45
CA LEU A 17 1.72 -3.52 -32.15
C LEU A 17 3.12 -4.18 -32.20
N ASP A 18 3.65 -4.54 -33.37
CA ASP A 18 4.91 -5.28 -33.49
C ASP A 18 6.13 -4.55 -32.88
N SER A 19 6.08 -3.22 -32.82
CA SER A 19 7.11 -2.38 -32.17
C SER A 19 6.69 -1.88 -30.77
N ALA A 20 5.52 -2.28 -30.29
CA ALA A 20 5.00 -1.82 -29.02
C ALA A 20 5.69 -2.51 -27.85
N VAL A 21 6.01 -1.73 -26.82
CA VAL A 21 6.48 -2.25 -25.54
C VAL A 21 5.25 -2.55 -24.70
N LEU A 22 5.06 -3.83 -24.36
CA LEU A 22 3.95 -4.23 -23.51
C LEU A 22 4.41 -4.28 -22.06
N LEU A 23 3.76 -3.51 -21.20
CA LEU A 23 3.96 -3.53 -19.76
C LEU A 23 2.69 -4.01 -19.07
N GLY A 24 2.81 -4.55 -17.87
CA GLY A 24 1.65 -5.05 -17.15
C GLY A 24 1.77 -4.90 -15.63
N ASN A 25 0.61 -4.78 -14.99
CA ASN A 25 0.46 -5.02 -13.57
C ASN A 25 -0.69 -6.01 -13.34
N SER A 26 -0.75 -6.63 -12.17
CA SER A 26 -1.82 -7.57 -11.83
C SER A 26 -2.19 -7.56 -10.36
N SER A 27 -3.50 -7.60 -10.09
CA SER A 27 -4.10 -7.86 -8.78
C SER A 27 -4.42 -9.35 -8.59
N ALA A 28 -4.56 -10.12 -9.67
CA ALA A 28 -4.93 -11.53 -9.68
C ALA A 28 -3.78 -12.50 -9.34
N ALA A 29 -2.54 -12.02 -9.27
CA ALA A 29 -1.36 -12.82 -8.87
C ALA A 29 -1.38 -13.32 -7.40
N GLY A 30 -2.45 -13.02 -6.66
CA GLY A 30 -2.59 -13.28 -5.23
C GLY A 30 -1.82 -12.30 -4.33
N GLY A 31 -1.25 -11.24 -4.91
CA GLY A 31 -0.34 -10.30 -4.26
C GLY A 31 0.96 -10.96 -3.75
N LEU A 32 1.96 -10.16 -3.40
CA LEU A 32 3.13 -10.67 -2.68
C LEU A 32 2.74 -10.98 -1.24
N ARG A 33 2.21 -12.18 -1.01
CA ARG A 33 1.84 -12.62 0.33
C ARG A 33 3.10 -12.73 1.19
N MET A 34 3.17 -11.98 2.28
CA MET A 34 4.37 -11.98 3.12
C MET A 34 4.05 -11.92 4.61
N THR A 35 5.02 -12.39 5.40
CA THR A 35 5.08 -12.16 6.84
C THR A 35 6.21 -11.18 7.16
N VAL A 36 5.99 -10.36 8.18
CA VAL A 36 6.95 -9.39 8.65
C VAL A 36 7.23 -9.67 10.12
N HIS A 37 8.49 -9.63 10.50
CA HIS A 37 8.94 -9.73 11.88
C HIS A 37 9.82 -8.53 12.23
N GLY A 38 9.63 -7.97 13.42
CA GLY A 38 10.49 -6.90 13.96
C GLY A 38 10.79 -7.11 15.44
N LEU A 39 11.83 -6.48 15.98
CA LEU A 39 12.14 -6.60 17.41
C LEU A 39 11.11 -5.88 18.30
N VAL A 40 10.81 -4.62 17.98
CA VAL A 40 9.86 -3.78 18.73
C VAL A 40 8.62 -3.50 17.87
N PRO A 41 7.38 -3.68 18.39
CA PRO A 41 6.13 -3.47 17.65
C PRO A 41 6.08 -2.10 16.95
N GLU A 42 6.24 -1.02 17.71
CA GLU A 42 6.03 0.35 17.21
C GLU A 42 7.22 0.98 16.49
N MET A 43 8.31 0.22 16.33
CA MET A 43 9.52 0.66 15.65
C MET A 43 9.84 -0.27 14.48
N THR A 44 10.68 -1.27 14.70
CA THR A 44 11.19 -2.14 13.64
C THR A 44 10.10 -2.99 12.97
N ALA A 45 9.09 -3.47 13.71
CA ALA A 45 8.01 -4.27 13.11
C ALA A 45 7.08 -3.40 12.27
N LYS A 46 6.70 -2.23 12.80
CA LYS A 46 5.96 -1.21 12.06
C LYS A 46 6.72 -0.72 10.83
N ALA A 47 8.00 -0.35 10.96
CA ALA A 47 8.84 0.08 9.83
C ALA A 47 8.94 -0.97 8.73
N ALA A 48 9.15 -2.23 9.11
CA ALA A 48 9.18 -3.35 8.17
C ALA A 48 7.81 -3.58 7.48
N LYS A 49 6.70 -3.41 8.22
CA LYS A 49 5.34 -3.45 7.65
C LYS A 49 5.13 -2.32 6.64
N GLU A 50 5.53 -1.09 6.96
CA GLU A 50 5.40 0.06 6.07
C GLU A 50 6.26 -0.08 4.81
N ALA A 51 7.48 -0.61 4.94
CA ALA A 51 8.34 -0.95 3.80
C ALA A 51 7.66 -1.98 2.87
N ALA A 52 7.07 -3.02 3.46
CA ALA A 52 6.34 -4.05 2.75
C ALA A 52 5.11 -3.52 2.01
N LEU A 53 4.25 -2.77 2.69
CA LEU A 53 3.04 -2.21 2.08
C LEU A 53 3.39 -1.21 0.97
N GLY A 54 4.40 -0.36 1.17
CA GLY A 54 4.89 0.57 0.17
C GLY A 54 5.53 -0.10 -1.05
N ALA A 55 6.03 -1.32 -0.91
CA ALA A 55 6.50 -2.14 -2.04
C ALA A 55 5.36 -2.82 -2.82
N GLY A 56 4.10 -2.64 -2.40
CA GLY A 56 2.92 -3.29 -2.99
C GLY A 56 2.67 -4.70 -2.47
N ALA A 57 3.26 -5.08 -1.33
CA ALA A 57 3.04 -6.39 -0.75
C ALA A 57 1.70 -6.53 -0.02
N VAL A 58 1.30 -7.78 0.20
CA VAL A 58 0.13 -8.15 1.01
C VAL A 58 0.63 -8.79 2.29
N VAL A 59 0.77 -7.97 3.33
CA VAL A 59 1.23 -8.42 4.66
C VAL A 59 0.10 -9.19 5.34
N LYS A 60 0.32 -10.47 5.63
CA LYS A 60 -0.68 -11.35 6.27
C LYS A 60 -0.46 -11.56 7.75
N LEU A 61 0.78 -11.39 8.21
CA LEU A 61 1.14 -11.55 9.61
C LEU A 61 2.29 -10.59 9.94
N VAL A 62 2.14 -9.90 11.06
CA VAL A 62 3.20 -9.12 11.68
C VAL A 62 3.46 -9.70 13.06
N THR A 63 4.68 -10.15 13.32
CA THR A 63 5.11 -10.60 14.65
C THR A 63 6.19 -9.68 15.18
N SER A 64 6.38 -9.69 16.51
CA SER A 64 7.48 -8.93 17.09
C SER A 64 8.02 -9.52 18.39
N GLY A 65 9.22 -9.10 18.77
CA GLY A 65 9.93 -9.57 19.95
C GLY A 65 10.59 -10.93 19.75
N ALA A 66 10.81 -11.66 20.84
CA ALA A 66 11.32 -13.03 20.77
C ALA A 66 10.24 -13.96 20.20
N LEU A 67 10.55 -14.64 19.10
CA LEU A 67 9.66 -15.61 18.47
C LEU A 67 9.48 -16.84 19.35
N ARG A 68 8.30 -17.45 19.25
CA ARG A 68 7.97 -18.74 19.85
C ARG A 68 7.60 -19.75 18.77
N GLU A 69 7.57 -21.03 19.12
CA GLU A 69 7.15 -22.08 18.18
C GLU A 69 5.74 -21.86 17.61
N GLU A 70 4.84 -21.27 18.41
CA GLU A 70 3.49 -20.89 17.96
C GLU A 70 3.52 -19.85 16.85
N ASP A 71 4.47 -18.92 16.89
CA ASP A 71 4.63 -17.92 15.83
C ASP A 71 5.14 -18.57 14.54
N LEU A 72 6.01 -19.57 14.64
CA LEU A 72 6.46 -20.35 13.48
C LEU A 72 5.27 -21.09 12.83
N LYS A 73 4.40 -21.71 13.63
CA LYS A 73 3.17 -22.36 13.13
C LYS A 73 2.28 -21.36 12.38
N LYS A 74 2.04 -20.18 12.95
CA LYS A 74 1.26 -19.12 12.28
C LYS A 74 1.92 -18.66 10.96
N ILE A 75 3.25 -18.55 10.93
CA ILE A 75 3.99 -18.24 9.69
C ILE A 75 3.78 -19.34 8.64
N GLU A 76 3.83 -20.62 9.03
CA GLU A 76 3.58 -21.76 8.14
C GLU A 76 2.14 -21.79 7.61
N GLU A 77 1.15 -21.55 8.47
CA GLU A 77 -0.28 -21.49 8.12
C GLU A 77 -0.59 -20.40 7.09
N VAL A 78 0.07 -19.24 7.21
CA VAL A 78 -0.07 -18.13 6.26
C VAL A 78 0.44 -18.50 4.86
N SER A 79 1.41 -19.42 4.79
CA SER A 79 2.12 -19.82 3.57
C SER A 79 2.63 -18.59 2.78
N PRO A 80 3.55 -17.79 3.38
CA PRO A 80 4.10 -16.62 2.72
C PRO A 80 4.99 -17.00 1.54
N LYS A 81 5.04 -16.10 0.54
CA LYS A 81 6.00 -16.14 -0.57
C LYS A 81 7.30 -15.41 -0.25
N LEU A 82 7.31 -14.62 0.82
CA LEU A 82 8.45 -13.84 1.27
C LEU A 82 8.33 -13.56 2.78
N LEU A 83 9.44 -13.64 3.52
CA LEU A 83 9.50 -13.26 4.94
C LEU A 83 10.49 -12.11 5.10
N LEU A 84 10.09 -11.05 5.82
CA LEU A 84 10.97 -9.94 6.19
C LEU A 84 11.35 -10.05 7.67
N LEU A 85 12.64 -10.24 7.95
CA LEU A 85 13.22 -10.24 9.29
C LEU A 85 13.93 -8.90 9.53
N ALA A 86 13.33 -8.07 10.36
CA ALA A 86 13.89 -6.81 10.85
C ALA A 86 14.08 -6.87 12.37
N GLY A 87 14.83 -5.93 12.93
CA GLY A 87 15.01 -5.84 14.38
C GLY A 87 16.37 -5.29 14.79
N GLY A 88 16.39 -4.64 15.94
CA GLY A 88 17.56 -3.94 16.48
C GLY A 88 17.91 -2.67 15.71
N VAL A 89 18.46 -1.68 16.42
CA VAL A 89 19.23 -0.60 15.79
C VAL A 89 20.62 -1.13 15.44
N ASP A 90 21.33 -0.44 14.55
CA ASP A 90 22.68 -0.85 14.20
C ASP A 90 23.62 -0.77 15.41
N TYR A 91 24.40 -1.85 15.60
CA TYR A 91 25.31 -2.03 16.75
C TYR A 91 24.62 -2.04 18.12
N GLY A 92 23.29 -2.13 18.17
CA GLY A 92 22.51 -2.29 19.40
C GLY A 92 22.28 -3.75 19.78
N GLU A 93 21.10 -4.02 20.35
CA GLU A 93 20.66 -5.38 20.71
C GLU A 93 20.78 -6.34 19.52
N SER A 94 21.37 -7.51 19.75
CA SER A 94 21.73 -8.48 18.72
C SER A 94 21.33 -9.92 19.04
N GLU A 95 21.12 -10.25 20.31
CA GLU A 95 20.87 -11.62 20.75
C GLU A 95 19.51 -12.10 20.28
N VAL A 96 18.46 -11.28 20.44
CA VAL A 96 17.08 -11.69 20.11
C VAL A 96 16.93 -11.95 18.62
N ILE A 97 17.50 -11.09 17.75
CA ILE A 97 17.40 -11.29 16.30
C ILE A 97 18.17 -12.51 15.81
N VAL A 98 19.31 -12.84 16.45
CA VAL A 98 20.06 -14.07 16.17
C VAL A 98 19.28 -15.31 16.62
N GLN A 99 18.68 -15.28 17.82
CA GLN A 99 17.79 -16.34 18.31
C GLN A 99 16.58 -16.55 17.39
N ASN A 100 15.96 -15.46 16.94
CA ASN A 100 14.85 -15.50 15.99
C ASN A 100 15.29 -16.10 14.66
N ALA A 101 16.49 -15.79 14.17
CA ALA A 101 17.04 -16.42 12.96
C ALA A 101 17.20 -17.94 13.12
N HIS A 102 17.66 -18.41 14.29
CA HIS A 102 17.71 -19.84 14.59
C HIS A 102 16.32 -20.48 14.58
N LEU A 103 15.31 -19.85 15.18
CA LEU A 103 13.94 -20.36 15.16
C LEU A 103 13.36 -20.41 13.74
N ILE A 104 13.49 -19.32 12.98
CA ILE A 104 13.07 -19.23 11.57
C ILE A 104 13.76 -20.30 10.72
N SER A 105 15.01 -20.65 11.03
CA SER A 105 15.76 -21.69 10.32
C SER A 105 15.14 -23.11 10.43
N HIS A 106 14.20 -23.30 11.36
CA HIS A 106 13.42 -24.53 11.54
C HIS A 106 12.06 -24.52 10.83
N LEU A 107 11.68 -23.44 10.14
CA LEU A 107 10.48 -23.43 9.29
C LEU A 107 10.58 -24.55 8.24
N LYS A 108 9.48 -25.27 8.07
CA LYS A 108 9.34 -26.35 7.08
C LYS A 108 9.27 -25.81 5.65
N ILE A 109 8.75 -24.60 5.49
CA ILE A 109 8.67 -23.90 4.21
C ILE A 109 9.96 -23.12 3.92
N LYS A 110 10.58 -23.35 2.76
CA LYS A 110 11.80 -22.64 2.31
C LYS A 110 11.46 -21.37 1.57
N VAL A 111 10.83 -20.44 2.29
CA VAL A 111 10.48 -19.12 1.78
C VAL A 111 11.75 -18.24 1.67
N PRO A 112 11.93 -17.42 0.63
CA PRO A 112 12.99 -16.41 0.62
C PRO A 112 12.85 -15.45 1.81
N ILE A 113 13.98 -15.04 2.39
CA ILE A 113 14.02 -14.17 3.57
C ILE A 113 14.77 -12.89 3.22
N ILE A 114 14.17 -11.74 3.51
CA ILE A 114 14.85 -10.45 3.51
C ILE A 114 15.33 -10.17 4.93
N TYR A 115 16.61 -9.86 5.08
CA TYR A 115 17.19 -9.43 6.34
C TYR A 115 17.43 -7.91 6.30
N ALA A 116 16.77 -7.17 7.18
CA ALA A 116 16.86 -5.72 7.28
C ALA A 116 16.92 -5.26 8.75
N GLY A 117 17.71 -5.97 9.56
CA GLY A 117 17.97 -5.64 10.97
C GLY A 117 19.42 -5.23 11.23
N ASN A 118 19.81 -5.24 12.50
CA ASN A 118 21.12 -4.81 13.00
C ASN A 118 22.29 -5.26 12.11
N ILE A 119 23.02 -4.29 11.55
CA ILE A 119 24.13 -4.57 10.63
C ILE A 119 25.25 -5.41 11.24
N ALA A 120 25.46 -5.34 12.55
CA ALA A 120 26.55 -6.02 13.26
C ALA A 120 26.45 -7.56 13.15
N VAL A 121 25.23 -8.11 13.16
CA VAL A 121 24.96 -9.56 13.07
C VAL A 121 24.43 -10.00 11.71
N LYS A 122 24.43 -9.11 10.71
CA LYS A 122 23.94 -9.38 9.36
C LYS A 122 24.55 -10.63 8.73
N ASN A 123 25.87 -10.79 8.87
CA ASN A 123 26.59 -11.93 8.29
C ASN A 123 26.26 -13.23 9.03
N GLU A 124 26.23 -13.21 10.36
CA GLU A 124 25.88 -14.34 11.21
C GLU A 124 24.46 -14.84 10.92
N VAL A 125 23.47 -13.94 11.00
CA VAL A 125 22.06 -14.25 10.70
C VAL A 125 21.91 -14.81 9.28
N SER A 126 22.58 -14.19 8.30
CA SER A 126 22.56 -14.68 6.91
C SER A 126 23.13 -16.09 6.79
N GLN A 127 24.21 -16.42 7.52
CA GLN A 127 24.82 -17.75 7.50
C GLN A 127 23.94 -18.80 8.19
N ILE A 128 23.31 -18.47 9.32
CA ILE A 128 22.37 -19.36 10.03
C ILE A 128 21.26 -19.82 9.07
N LEU A 129 20.65 -18.86 8.37
CA LEU A 129 19.54 -19.12 7.46
C LEU A 129 20.00 -19.84 6.18
N LYS A 130 21.10 -19.39 5.55
CA LYS A 130 21.63 -20.02 4.32
C LYS A 130 22.05 -21.46 4.54
N THR A 131 22.69 -21.78 5.67
CA THR A 131 23.11 -23.16 6.02
C THR A 131 21.91 -24.11 6.13
N ARG A 132 20.72 -23.59 6.48
CA ARG A 132 19.46 -24.36 6.50
C ARG A 132 18.69 -24.32 5.17
N GLY A 133 19.33 -23.86 4.09
CA GLY A 133 18.79 -23.88 2.73
C GLY A 133 17.87 -22.72 2.37
N PHE A 134 17.82 -21.65 3.17
CA PHE A 134 17.03 -20.46 2.84
C PHE A 134 17.79 -19.55 1.86
N LYS A 135 17.06 -18.99 0.88
CA LYS A 135 17.54 -17.87 0.08
C LYS A 135 17.42 -16.59 0.91
N VAL A 136 18.53 -15.88 1.11
CA VAL A 136 18.57 -14.69 1.97
C VAL A 136 19.00 -13.46 1.17
N TYR A 137 18.23 -12.38 1.30
CA TYR A 137 18.51 -11.06 0.76
C TYR A 137 18.87 -10.08 1.90
N PRO A 138 20.16 -9.95 2.24
CA PRO A 138 20.58 -8.93 3.19
C PRO A 138 20.46 -7.54 2.55
N THR A 139 19.96 -6.57 3.31
CA THR A 139 19.87 -5.16 2.92
C THR A 139 20.19 -4.26 4.10
N GLU A 140 20.04 -2.95 3.92
CA GLU A 140 20.19 -1.97 5.01
C GLU A 140 19.08 -2.14 6.06
N ASN A 141 19.37 -1.73 7.29
CA ASN A 141 18.44 -1.81 8.40
C ASN A 141 17.25 -0.87 8.16
N VAL A 142 16.02 -1.33 8.43
CA VAL A 142 14.82 -0.46 8.35
C VAL A 142 14.82 0.66 9.37
N TYR A 143 15.56 0.48 10.47
CA TYR A 143 15.58 1.39 11.61
C TYR A 143 17.01 1.47 12.17
N PRO A 144 17.98 2.05 11.42
CA PRO A 144 19.39 2.05 11.80
C PRO A 144 19.66 2.73 13.15
N ARG A 145 18.87 3.76 13.49
CA ARG A 145 18.95 4.54 14.74
C ARG A 145 17.55 4.82 15.28
N LEU A 146 17.45 5.23 16.54
CA LEU A 146 16.16 5.49 17.21
C LEU A 146 15.28 6.53 16.50
N ASP A 147 15.90 7.47 15.82
CA ASP A 147 15.31 8.62 15.12
C ASP A 147 15.40 8.52 13.59
N GLU A 148 15.91 7.41 13.05
CA GLU A 148 16.19 7.25 11.62
C GLU A 148 15.41 6.06 11.03
N LEU A 149 14.53 6.35 10.07
CA LEU A 149 13.76 5.37 9.32
C LEU A 149 14.32 5.21 7.89
N ASN A 150 14.72 3.99 7.52
CA ASN A 150 15.25 3.68 6.18
C ASN A 150 14.50 2.52 5.51
N ILE A 151 13.39 2.82 4.82
CA ILE A 151 12.57 1.78 4.18
C ILE A 151 12.81 1.59 2.68
N GLU A 152 13.54 2.49 2.03
CA GLU A 152 13.68 2.48 0.57
C GLU A 152 14.52 1.31 0.06
N SER A 153 15.59 0.97 0.78
CA SER A 153 16.45 -0.18 0.48
C SER A 153 15.67 -1.51 0.62
N VAL A 154 14.78 -1.60 1.60
CA VAL A 154 13.90 -2.77 1.76
C VAL A 154 12.83 -2.84 0.68
N LYS A 155 12.17 -1.73 0.34
CA LYS A 155 11.18 -1.68 -0.74
C LYS A 155 11.72 -2.21 -2.05
N LYS A 156 12.93 -1.76 -2.45
CA LYS A 156 13.61 -2.22 -3.66
C LYS A 156 13.90 -3.72 -3.65
N ILE A 157 14.33 -4.26 -2.51
CA ILE A 157 14.61 -5.69 -2.37
C ILE A 157 13.34 -6.53 -2.37
N ILE A 158 12.25 -6.05 -1.76
CA ILE A 158 10.93 -6.70 -1.84
C ILE A 158 10.46 -6.76 -3.29
N GLN A 159 10.54 -5.65 -4.01
CA GLN A 159 10.19 -5.60 -5.43
C GLN A 159 11.08 -6.56 -6.23
N LYS A 160 12.41 -6.51 -6.08
CA LYS A 160 13.33 -7.45 -6.74
C LYS A 160 13.00 -8.92 -6.45
N ALA A 161 12.76 -9.25 -5.17
CA ALA A 161 12.40 -10.61 -4.76
C ALA A 161 11.06 -11.06 -5.35
N PHE A 162 10.13 -10.13 -5.60
CA PHE A 162 8.89 -10.39 -6.33
C PHE A 162 9.16 -10.76 -7.79
N GLU A 163 10.00 -9.98 -8.49
CA GLU A 163 10.31 -10.20 -9.92
C GLU A 163 10.93 -11.59 -10.14
N GLU A 164 11.75 -12.04 -9.19
CA GLU A 164 12.41 -13.34 -9.23
C GLU A 164 11.48 -14.54 -8.94
N HIS A 165 10.32 -14.36 -8.27
CA HIS A 165 9.54 -15.49 -7.73
C HIS A 165 8.02 -15.51 -8.05
N ILE A 166 7.42 -14.49 -8.65
CA ILE A 166 5.95 -14.43 -8.87
C ILE A 166 5.52 -15.04 -10.22
N THR A 167 6.24 -16.06 -10.68
CA THR A 167 6.03 -16.65 -12.00
C THR A 167 5.07 -17.84 -12.03
N GLU A 168 4.54 -18.25 -10.88
CA GLU A 168 3.83 -19.54 -10.71
C GLU A 168 2.31 -19.40 -10.51
N GLY A 169 1.71 -18.25 -10.85
CA GLY A 169 0.24 -18.10 -10.87
C GLY A 169 -0.40 -18.81 -12.08
N PRO A 170 -1.62 -19.37 -11.97
CA PRO A 170 -2.30 -20.00 -13.10
C PRO A 170 -2.43 -19.04 -14.28
N GLY A 171 -1.86 -19.39 -15.45
CA GLY A 171 -1.89 -18.56 -16.66
C GLY A 171 -0.93 -17.35 -16.65
N MET A 172 -0.09 -17.18 -15.62
CA MET A 172 0.84 -16.05 -15.54
C MET A 172 2.12 -16.28 -16.36
N SER A 173 2.51 -17.54 -16.54
CA SER A 173 3.62 -17.95 -17.40
C SER A 173 3.39 -17.54 -18.86
N SER A 174 2.19 -17.74 -19.39
CA SER A 174 1.84 -17.36 -20.77
C SER A 174 1.68 -15.86 -20.96
N ILE A 175 1.45 -15.07 -19.90
CA ILE A 175 1.40 -13.60 -19.95
C ILE A 175 2.81 -13.01 -20.04
N LYS A 176 3.80 -13.64 -19.39
CA LYS A 176 5.20 -13.19 -19.45
C LYS A 176 5.75 -13.11 -20.86
N ASP A 177 5.41 -14.07 -21.72
CA ASP A 177 5.89 -14.11 -23.10
C ASP A 177 5.47 -12.88 -23.91
N TRP A 178 4.43 -12.15 -23.47
CA TRP A 178 3.95 -10.94 -24.12
C TRP A 178 4.55 -9.67 -23.52
N ILE A 179 4.89 -9.65 -22.23
CA ILE A 179 5.30 -8.43 -21.52
C ILE A 179 6.80 -8.20 -21.69
N SER A 180 7.17 -7.02 -22.17
CA SER A 180 8.55 -6.57 -22.41
C SER A 180 9.33 -6.23 -21.14
N GLY A 181 8.78 -6.52 -19.96
CA GLY A 181 9.30 -6.08 -18.66
C GLY A 181 8.69 -6.87 -17.50
N VAL A 182 8.90 -6.36 -16.29
CA VAL A 182 8.41 -7.03 -15.07
C VAL A 182 6.94 -6.73 -14.86
N LEU A 183 6.16 -7.78 -14.56
CA LEU A 183 4.78 -7.63 -14.11
C LEU A 183 4.77 -7.01 -12.70
N LEU A 184 4.14 -5.86 -12.51
CA LEU A 184 4.04 -5.22 -11.21
C LEU A 184 2.82 -5.72 -10.42
N PRO A 185 2.84 -5.71 -9.08
CA PRO A 185 1.60 -5.77 -8.31
C PRO A 185 0.82 -4.47 -8.55
N THR A 186 -0.49 -4.57 -8.84
CA THR A 186 -1.35 -3.39 -9.08
C THR A 186 -1.24 -2.33 -7.96
N PRO A 187 -1.23 -2.68 -6.66
CA PRO A 187 -1.06 -1.67 -5.61
C PRO A 187 0.29 -0.96 -5.63
N GLY A 188 1.35 -1.66 -6.06
CA GLY A 188 2.67 -1.07 -6.26
C GLY A 188 2.68 -0.09 -7.44
N ALA A 189 1.96 -0.41 -8.51
CA ALA A 189 1.78 0.49 -9.64
C ALA A 189 1.02 1.77 -9.20
N VAL A 190 -0.11 1.63 -8.51
CA VAL A 190 -0.88 2.78 -8.00
C VAL A 190 -0.03 3.68 -7.08
N MET A 191 0.79 3.10 -6.20
CA MET A 191 1.75 3.86 -5.39
C MET A 191 2.75 4.66 -6.24
N ASN A 192 3.31 4.05 -7.29
CA ASN A 192 4.22 4.74 -8.20
C ASN A 192 3.55 5.95 -8.87
N ALA A 193 2.26 5.86 -9.20
CA ALA A 193 1.51 6.97 -9.78
C ALA A 193 1.32 8.14 -8.79
N PHE A 194 1.02 7.86 -7.52
CA PHE A 194 0.95 8.89 -6.49
C PHE A 194 2.32 9.55 -6.22
N GLN A 195 3.39 8.75 -6.19
CA GLN A 195 4.75 9.30 -6.09
C GLN A 195 5.11 10.17 -7.30
N LEU A 196 4.74 9.74 -8.52
CA LEU A 196 4.94 10.52 -9.73
C LEU A 196 4.21 11.88 -9.65
N LEU A 197 2.94 11.87 -9.28
CA LEU A 197 2.13 13.08 -9.12
C LEU A 197 2.66 14.01 -8.03
N SER A 198 3.18 13.46 -6.93
CA SER A 198 3.73 14.26 -5.84
C SER A 198 4.93 15.12 -6.27
N ASN A 199 5.62 14.75 -7.35
CA ASN A 199 6.75 15.54 -7.87
C ASN A 199 6.28 16.88 -8.47
N ILE A 200 5.04 16.96 -8.96
CA ILE A 200 4.47 18.18 -9.56
C ILE A 200 3.45 18.86 -8.65
N LEU A 201 2.69 18.10 -7.85
CA LEU A 201 1.63 18.61 -6.96
C LEU A 201 2.13 18.90 -5.54
N GLY A 202 3.27 18.35 -5.15
CA GLY A 202 3.74 18.36 -3.77
C GLY A 202 3.03 17.30 -2.91
N ASP A 203 2.50 17.72 -1.77
CA ASP A 203 1.91 16.84 -0.76
C ASP A 203 0.53 16.32 -1.18
N VAL A 204 0.40 15.00 -1.34
CA VAL A 204 -0.81 14.32 -1.84
C VAL A 204 -1.30 13.22 -0.88
N ILE A 205 -2.62 13.03 -0.83
CA ILE A 205 -3.27 11.80 -0.33
C ILE A 205 -4.14 11.20 -1.44
N GLY A 206 -4.17 9.88 -1.50
CA GLY A 206 -4.91 9.11 -2.49
C GLY A 206 -5.75 8.02 -1.84
N PHE A 207 -6.95 7.81 -2.35
CA PHE A 207 -7.84 6.70 -1.98
C PHE A 207 -8.04 5.80 -3.19
N ASP A 208 -7.77 4.51 -3.04
CA ASP A 208 -8.06 3.48 -4.05
C ASP A 208 -9.05 2.48 -3.45
N VAL A 209 -10.32 2.59 -3.86
CA VAL A 209 -11.41 1.76 -3.33
C VAL A 209 -11.71 0.62 -4.30
N GLY A 210 -11.35 -0.59 -3.86
CA GLY A 210 -11.62 -1.83 -4.56
C GLY A 210 -12.79 -2.61 -3.97
N GLY A 211 -13.14 -3.72 -4.63
CA GLY A 211 -14.20 -4.61 -4.16
C GLY A 211 -13.88 -5.32 -2.84
N ALA A 212 -12.60 -5.57 -2.53
CA ALA A 212 -12.16 -6.27 -1.32
C ALA A 212 -11.44 -5.38 -0.30
N THR A 213 -10.77 -4.33 -0.76
CA THR A 213 -9.90 -3.50 0.07
C THR A 213 -10.11 -2.04 -0.23
N THR A 214 -9.84 -1.19 0.76
CA THR A 214 -9.59 0.23 0.55
C THR A 214 -8.14 0.51 0.90
N ASP A 215 -7.42 1.09 -0.05
CA ASP A 215 -6.04 1.46 0.08
C ASP A 215 -5.93 2.98 0.23
N VAL A 216 -5.17 3.43 1.23
CA VAL A 216 -4.88 4.87 1.43
C VAL A 216 -3.41 5.12 1.23
N HIS A 217 -3.10 6.00 0.28
CA HIS A 217 -1.77 6.39 -0.10
C HIS A 217 -1.51 7.81 0.38
N SER A 218 -0.36 8.08 0.99
CA SER A 218 0.09 9.46 1.22
C SER A 218 1.53 9.63 0.78
N VAL A 219 1.81 10.78 0.18
CA VAL A 219 3.17 11.21 -0.16
C VAL A 219 3.33 12.62 0.35
N THR A 220 3.88 12.73 1.56
CA THR A 220 4.11 13.99 2.24
C THR A 220 5.20 13.85 3.29
N GLU A 221 5.95 14.91 3.51
CA GLU A 221 6.87 15.00 4.64
C GLU A 221 6.14 15.36 5.94
N GLY A 222 4.96 16.01 5.87
CA GLY A 222 4.35 16.62 7.05
C GLY A 222 5.08 17.89 7.51
N ASP A 223 4.61 18.46 8.60
CA ASP A 223 5.14 19.66 9.21
C ASP A 223 6.44 19.38 9.99
N GLU A 224 7.46 20.21 9.78
CA GLU A 224 8.78 20.03 10.37
C GLU A 224 8.79 20.24 11.90
N GLU A 225 7.89 21.06 12.46
CA GLU A 225 7.77 21.22 13.90
C GLU A 225 7.07 20.02 14.54
N LEU A 226 6.05 19.47 13.88
CA LEU A 226 5.37 18.25 14.34
C LEU A 226 6.29 17.02 14.29
N LYS A 227 7.20 16.94 13.31
CA LYS A 227 8.23 15.88 13.25
C LYS A 227 9.09 15.83 14.51
N LYS A 228 9.47 16.98 15.08
CA LYS A 228 10.32 17.05 16.29
C LYS A 228 9.67 16.42 17.52
N ILE A 229 8.34 16.38 17.55
CA ILE A 229 7.55 15.78 18.64
C ILE A 229 6.90 14.45 18.22
N THR A 230 7.38 13.83 17.14
CA THR A 230 6.93 12.52 16.66
C THR A 230 7.90 11.44 17.14
N PRO A 231 7.55 10.61 18.15
CA PRO A 231 8.47 9.61 18.69
C PRO A 231 8.82 8.49 17.70
N TYR A 232 7.91 8.20 16.77
CA TYR A 232 8.06 7.16 15.76
C TYR A 232 7.91 7.77 14.37
N PRO A 233 9.01 8.01 13.63
CA PRO A 233 8.96 8.63 12.31
C PRO A 233 8.11 7.79 11.34
N GLU A 234 7.41 8.49 10.46
CA GLU A 234 6.61 7.90 9.39
C GLU A 234 7.29 8.13 8.04
N PRO A 235 7.20 7.19 7.10
CA PRO A 235 7.84 7.39 5.81
C PRO A 235 7.14 8.46 4.99
N LYS A 236 7.90 9.18 4.14
CA LYS A 236 7.35 10.15 3.18
C LYS A 236 6.19 9.56 2.38
N SER A 237 6.43 8.40 1.77
CA SER A 237 5.45 7.63 1.00
C SER A 237 4.96 6.44 1.83
N LYS A 238 3.67 6.49 2.19
CA LYS A 238 2.99 5.51 3.04
C LYS A 238 1.78 4.91 2.33
N ARG A 239 1.53 3.63 2.57
CA ARG A 239 0.30 2.93 2.15
C ARG A 239 -0.29 2.17 3.33
N THR A 240 -1.56 2.41 3.63
CA THR A 240 -2.35 1.51 4.47
C THR A 240 -3.31 0.70 3.61
N VAL A 241 -3.63 -0.50 4.06
CA VAL A 241 -4.50 -1.45 3.33
C VAL A 241 -5.53 -1.96 4.30
N GLU A 242 -6.78 -1.62 4.05
CA GLU A 242 -7.90 -1.96 4.89
C GLU A 242 -8.66 -3.13 4.25
N GLY A 243 -8.29 -4.35 4.66
CA GLY A 243 -8.83 -5.59 4.08
C GLY A 243 -10.29 -5.89 4.44
N ASP A 244 -10.81 -5.22 5.46
CA ASP A 244 -12.19 -5.23 5.91
C ASP A 244 -13.03 -4.11 5.29
N LEU A 245 -12.43 -3.23 4.47
CA LEU A 245 -13.10 -2.06 3.89
C LEU A 245 -13.24 -2.16 2.38
N GLY A 246 -13.89 -3.21 1.90
CA GLY A 246 -14.19 -3.43 0.47
C GLY A 246 -15.65 -3.19 0.15
N VAL A 247 -15.95 -2.70 -1.05
CA VAL A 247 -17.34 -2.36 -1.44
C VAL A 247 -18.16 -3.54 -1.94
N TYR A 248 -17.54 -4.73 -2.12
CA TYR A 248 -18.21 -5.91 -2.65
C TYR A 248 -17.89 -7.18 -1.83
N LEU A 249 -16.66 -7.69 -1.92
CA LEU A 249 -16.23 -8.92 -1.24
C LEU A 249 -16.19 -8.76 0.29
N SER A 250 -15.88 -7.56 0.77
CA SER A 250 -15.84 -7.22 2.19
C SER A 250 -16.97 -6.26 2.62
N ALA A 251 -18.06 -6.20 1.84
CA ALA A 251 -19.12 -5.23 2.05
C ALA A 251 -19.83 -5.41 3.41
N ASN A 252 -20.03 -6.65 3.85
CA ASN A 252 -20.67 -6.95 5.13
C ASN A 252 -19.87 -6.39 6.32
N GLN A 253 -18.54 -6.49 6.27
CA GLN A 253 -17.67 -5.93 7.32
C GLN A 253 -17.77 -4.41 7.37
N VAL A 254 -17.95 -3.73 6.23
CA VAL A 254 -18.22 -2.29 6.20
C VAL A 254 -19.61 -1.97 6.75
N ILE A 255 -20.63 -2.76 6.40
CA ILE A 255 -22.00 -2.59 6.91
C ILE A 255 -22.04 -2.77 8.44
N ASP A 256 -21.19 -3.64 8.99
CA ASP A 256 -21.07 -3.82 10.43
C ASP A 256 -20.56 -2.58 11.18
N LEU A 257 -19.99 -1.59 10.48
CA LEU A 257 -19.58 -0.30 11.04
C LEU A 257 -20.72 0.73 11.15
N PHE A 258 -21.91 0.40 10.63
CA PHE A 258 -23.13 1.18 10.81
C PHE A 258 -23.91 0.70 12.03
N GLU A 259 -24.83 1.52 12.53
CA GLU A 259 -25.64 1.21 13.70
C GLU A 259 -27.14 1.42 13.42
N GLY A 260 -27.98 0.75 14.22
CA GLY A 260 -29.43 0.92 14.21
C GLY A 260 -30.11 0.65 12.87
N ALA A 261 -31.14 1.45 12.57
CA ALA A 261 -31.99 1.27 11.39
C ALA A 261 -31.22 1.39 10.06
N GLU A 262 -30.11 2.12 10.02
CA GLU A 262 -29.29 2.24 8.81
C GLU A 262 -28.58 0.92 8.48
N LYS A 263 -28.00 0.26 9.50
CA LYS A 263 -27.41 -1.08 9.34
C LYS A 263 -28.44 -2.09 8.84
N GLU A 264 -29.62 -2.13 9.47
CA GLU A 264 -30.71 -3.04 9.08
C GLU A 264 -31.15 -2.82 7.63
N SER A 265 -31.30 -1.55 7.22
CA SER A 265 -31.65 -1.20 5.85
C SER A 265 -30.58 -1.60 4.83
N LEU A 266 -29.30 -1.51 5.17
CA LEU A 266 -28.20 -1.91 4.28
C LEU A 266 -28.12 -3.44 4.19
N LEU A 267 -28.23 -4.15 5.31
CA LEU A 267 -28.23 -5.61 5.35
C LEU A 267 -29.33 -6.21 4.48
N ALA A 268 -30.54 -5.65 4.54
CA ALA A 268 -31.66 -6.08 3.70
C ALA A 268 -31.42 -5.93 2.19
N ARG A 269 -30.40 -5.15 1.79
CA ARG A 269 -30.06 -4.86 0.39
C ARG A 269 -28.68 -5.39 -0.03
N THR A 270 -28.02 -6.19 0.82
CA THR A 270 -26.70 -6.77 0.55
C THR A 270 -26.68 -7.72 -0.64
N SER A 271 -27.78 -8.40 -0.91
CA SER A 271 -27.92 -9.32 -2.05
C SER A 271 -27.81 -8.62 -3.42
N TYR A 272 -27.91 -7.29 -3.46
CA TYR A 272 -27.85 -6.47 -4.69
C TYR A 272 -26.48 -5.83 -4.91
N ILE A 273 -25.48 -6.08 -4.04
CA ILE A 273 -24.16 -5.50 -4.24
C ILE A 273 -23.47 -6.25 -5.37
N THR A 274 -23.23 -5.56 -6.49
CA THR A 274 -22.53 -6.09 -7.65
C THR A 274 -21.23 -5.29 -7.89
N PRO A 275 -20.21 -5.85 -8.55
CA PRO A 275 -18.98 -5.12 -8.88
C PRO A 275 -19.21 -3.87 -9.75
N LEU A 276 -20.32 -3.84 -10.50
CA LEU A 276 -20.74 -2.72 -11.34
C LEU A 276 -22.24 -2.51 -11.13
N SER A 277 -22.58 -1.60 -10.23
CA SER A 277 -23.97 -1.24 -9.94
C SER A 277 -24.58 -0.48 -11.12
N HIS A 278 -25.69 -0.98 -11.65
CA HIS A 278 -26.37 -0.37 -12.80
C HIS A 278 -27.75 0.19 -12.45
N GLU A 279 -28.31 -0.19 -11.30
CA GLU A 279 -29.60 0.30 -10.81
C GLU A 279 -29.42 1.41 -9.77
N GLN A 280 -30.37 2.35 -9.71
CA GLN A 280 -30.29 3.51 -8.79
C GLN A 280 -30.19 3.10 -7.31
N GLU A 281 -30.91 2.05 -6.92
CA GLU A 281 -30.89 1.57 -5.53
C GLU A 281 -29.54 0.91 -5.18
N GLU A 282 -28.95 0.15 -6.10
CA GLU A 282 -27.61 -0.42 -5.95
C GLU A 282 -26.56 0.68 -5.83
N ILE A 283 -26.63 1.70 -6.69
CA ILE A 283 -25.72 2.85 -6.66
C ILE A 283 -25.80 3.54 -5.29
N ALA A 284 -26.99 3.72 -4.73
CA ALA A 284 -27.17 4.35 -3.43
C ALA A 284 -26.54 3.53 -2.29
N VAL A 285 -26.75 2.21 -2.28
CA VAL A 285 -26.16 1.29 -1.28
C VAL A 285 -24.63 1.27 -1.39
N THR A 286 -24.11 1.03 -2.60
CA THR A 286 -22.67 0.99 -2.85
C THR A 286 -22.01 2.33 -2.52
N SER A 287 -22.68 3.46 -2.78
CA SER A 287 -22.20 4.80 -2.39
C SER A 287 -22.04 4.95 -0.88
N LYS A 288 -23.03 4.53 -0.08
CA LYS A 288 -22.92 4.59 1.39
C LYS A 288 -21.78 3.72 1.93
N ILE A 289 -21.66 2.50 1.41
CA ILE A 289 -20.58 1.58 1.79
C ILE A 289 -19.22 2.19 1.43
N THR A 290 -19.10 2.76 0.23
CA THR A 290 -17.88 3.45 -0.23
C THR A 290 -17.51 4.61 0.68
N GLN A 291 -18.49 5.44 1.04
CA GLN A 291 -18.27 6.59 1.93
C GLN A 291 -17.73 6.14 3.30
N LYS A 292 -18.39 5.15 3.92
CA LYS A 292 -17.97 4.61 5.21
C LYS A 292 -16.59 3.94 5.16
N ALA A 293 -16.30 3.23 4.08
CA ALA A 293 -14.99 2.60 3.85
C ALA A 293 -13.88 3.66 3.78
N VAL A 294 -14.08 4.73 2.99
CA VAL A 294 -13.12 5.82 2.86
C VAL A 294 -12.93 6.59 4.17
N GLU A 295 -14.01 6.94 4.86
CA GLU A 295 -13.96 7.61 6.17
C GLU A 295 -13.14 6.79 7.17
N THR A 296 -13.47 5.51 7.30
CA THR A 296 -12.82 4.61 8.24
C THR A 296 -11.34 4.40 7.87
N ALA A 297 -11.03 4.26 6.58
CA ALA A 297 -9.68 4.11 6.09
C ALA A 297 -8.83 5.36 6.33
N LEU A 298 -9.39 6.56 6.11
CA LEU A 298 -8.74 7.83 6.43
C LEU A 298 -8.40 7.92 7.92
N LEU A 299 -9.34 7.60 8.79
CA LEU A 299 -9.13 7.64 10.25
C LEU A 299 -8.05 6.65 10.72
N ARG A 300 -7.94 5.49 10.09
CA ARG A 300 -6.87 4.50 10.38
C ARG A 300 -5.51 4.90 9.80
N HIS A 301 -5.50 5.73 8.76
CA HIS A 301 -4.27 6.20 8.11
C HIS A 301 -3.66 7.44 8.79
N VAL A 302 -4.52 8.41 9.14
CA VAL A 302 -4.11 9.72 9.66
C VAL A 302 -3.55 9.62 11.08
N GLY A 303 -2.54 10.45 11.35
CA GLY A 303 -1.99 10.62 12.68
C GLY A 303 -2.84 11.51 13.58
N GLU A 304 -2.49 11.51 14.86
CA GLU A 304 -3.17 12.30 15.87
C GLU A 304 -2.18 12.90 16.88
N ILE A 305 -2.59 14.02 17.46
CA ILE A 305 -1.95 14.61 18.62
C ILE A 305 -2.39 13.84 19.87
N ARG A 306 -1.42 13.30 20.61
CA ARG A 306 -1.65 12.66 21.91
C ARG A 306 -0.99 13.44 23.03
N TYR A 307 -1.67 13.44 24.17
CA TYR A 307 -1.16 14.01 25.39
C TYR A 307 -0.71 12.91 26.32
N VAL A 308 0.57 12.91 26.67
CA VAL A 308 1.17 11.91 27.54
C VAL A 308 1.48 12.57 28.88
N MET A 309 0.97 11.97 29.95
CA MET A 309 1.32 12.42 31.30
C MET A 309 2.64 11.78 31.70
N SER A 310 3.59 12.61 32.12
CA SER A 310 4.88 12.19 32.66
C SER A 310 5.10 12.80 34.05
N PRO A 311 6.06 12.28 34.85
CA PRO A 311 6.38 12.87 36.15
C PRO A 311 6.77 14.35 36.10
N THR A 312 7.27 14.84 34.96
CA THR A 312 7.65 16.25 34.75
C THR A 312 6.53 17.10 34.16
N GLY A 313 5.35 16.52 33.91
CA GLY A 313 4.17 17.22 33.39
C GLY A 313 3.58 16.59 32.13
N ARG A 314 2.65 17.31 31.49
CA ARG A 314 1.96 16.89 30.27
C ARG A 314 2.83 17.18 29.05
N GLY A 315 3.28 16.13 28.36
CA GLY A 315 3.91 16.21 27.05
C GLY A 315 2.86 16.14 25.93
N THR A 316 3.15 16.80 24.81
CA THR A 316 2.35 16.72 23.58
C THR A 316 3.22 16.08 22.50
N TYR A 317 2.68 15.07 21.83
CA TYR A 317 3.41 14.29 20.85
C TYR A 317 2.49 13.89 19.70
N VAL A 318 3.08 13.62 18.55
CA VAL A 318 2.38 13.17 17.36
C VAL A 318 2.56 11.67 17.19
N TRP A 319 1.46 10.96 16.95
CA TRP A 319 1.45 9.55 16.59
C TRP A 319 0.82 9.35 15.22
N GLY A 320 1.53 8.67 14.32
CA GLY A 320 1.03 8.34 12.99
C GLY A 320 1.34 9.43 11.96
N LYS A 321 0.70 9.31 10.79
CA LYS A 321 1.04 10.09 9.60
C LYS A 321 0.47 11.51 9.67
N ASP A 322 1.34 12.50 9.67
CA ASP A 322 0.93 13.89 9.51
C ASP A 322 0.52 14.19 8.06
N LEU A 323 -0.73 14.62 7.87
CA LEU A 323 -1.29 15.00 6.56
C LEU A 323 -1.63 16.50 6.50
N THR A 324 -1.27 17.30 7.50
CA THR A 324 -1.67 18.72 7.60
C THR A 324 -1.19 19.57 6.42
N ARG A 325 -0.08 19.19 5.78
CA ARG A 325 0.47 19.87 4.60
C ARG A 325 -0.14 19.44 3.27
N VAL A 326 -0.92 18.36 3.25
CA VAL A 326 -1.51 17.84 2.01
C VAL A 326 -2.47 18.86 1.43
N LYS A 327 -2.28 19.17 0.14
CA LYS A 327 -3.11 20.10 -0.61
C LYS A 327 -4.02 19.41 -1.61
N TRP A 328 -3.75 18.14 -1.89
CA TRP A 328 -4.40 17.40 -2.96
C TRP A 328 -4.89 16.04 -2.47
N VAL A 329 -6.17 15.80 -2.66
CA VAL A 329 -6.84 14.52 -2.42
C VAL A 329 -7.21 13.92 -3.77
N ILE A 330 -6.85 12.66 -4.01
CA ILE A 330 -7.10 12.00 -5.30
C ILE A 330 -7.88 10.71 -5.05
N GLY A 331 -9.05 10.58 -5.68
CA GLY A 331 -9.84 9.35 -5.66
C GLY A 331 -9.63 8.49 -6.90
N THR A 332 -9.41 7.18 -6.72
CA THR A 332 -9.40 6.16 -7.77
C THR A 332 -10.04 4.87 -7.24
N GLY A 333 -10.08 3.83 -8.08
CA GLY A 333 -10.83 2.62 -7.81
C GLY A 333 -12.27 2.74 -8.32
N GLY A 334 -12.84 1.63 -8.77
CA GLY A 334 -14.11 1.63 -9.50
C GLY A 334 -15.24 2.37 -8.76
N ALA A 335 -15.29 2.26 -7.44
CA ALA A 335 -16.31 2.94 -6.64
C ALA A 335 -16.16 4.47 -6.67
N LEU A 336 -14.95 5.01 -6.49
CA LEU A 336 -14.74 6.46 -6.48
C LEU A 336 -14.83 7.09 -7.88
N VAL A 337 -14.52 6.31 -8.92
CA VAL A 337 -14.55 6.77 -10.32
C VAL A 337 -15.97 6.75 -10.89
N PHE A 338 -16.75 5.69 -10.65
CA PHE A 338 -18.02 5.49 -11.33
C PHE A 338 -19.26 5.90 -10.52
N LEU A 339 -19.15 6.04 -9.19
CA LEU A 339 -20.30 6.47 -8.37
C LEU A 339 -20.47 7.99 -8.41
N PRO A 340 -21.72 8.49 -8.49
CA PRO A 340 -22.00 9.91 -8.51
C PRO A 340 -21.67 10.56 -7.15
N GLY A 341 -21.24 11.82 -7.18
CA GLY A 341 -21.07 12.63 -5.96
C GLY A 341 -19.80 12.33 -5.14
N MET A 342 -18.94 11.41 -5.57
CA MET A 342 -17.75 11.01 -4.81
C MET A 342 -16.73 12.13 -4.64
N LYS A 343 -16.60 13.03 -5.62
CA LYS A 343 -15.75 14.22 -5.51
C LYS A 343 -16.21 15.14 -4.38
N GLN A 344 -17.51 15.43 -4.31
CA GLN A 344 -18.11 16.27 -3.27
C GLN A 344 -18.00 15.61 -1.89
N PHE A 345 -18.21 14.29 -1.83
CA PHE A 345 -18.01 13.52 -0.60
C PHE A 345 -16.56 13.62 -0.10
N LEU A 346 -15.57 13.35 -0.95
CA LEU A 346 -14.15 13.48 -0.56
C LEU A 346 -13.81 14.89 -0.07
N GLN A 347 -14.37 15.93 -0.70
CA GLN A 347 -14.18 17.31 -0.25
C GLN A 347 -14.76 17.52 1.15
N SER A 348 -15.92 16.93 1.43
CA SER A 348 -16.64 17.09 2.70
C SER A 348 -15.86 16.57 3.92
N LEU A 349 -14.99 15.57 3.73
CA LEU A 349 -14.17 14.98 4.80
C LEU A 349 -13.20 15.98 5.45
N PHE A 350 -12.88 17.08 4.77
CA PHE A 350 -11.82 18.01 5.16
C PHE A 350 -12.33 19.44 5.47
N ILE A 351 -13.65 19.65 5.55
CA ILE A 351 -14.25 20.98 5.80
C ILE A 351 -14.12 21.40 7.28
N ARG A 352 -14.06 20.43 8.21
CA ARG A 352 -13.91 20.69 9.67
C ARG A 352 -12.94 19.68 10.29
N PRO A 353 -11.62 19.84 10.09
CA PRO A 353 -10.67 18.91 10.67
C PRO A 353 -10.77 18.96 12.20
N SER A 354 -10.83 17.78 12.82
CA SER A 354 -10.70 17.63 14.27
C SER A 354 -9.38 18.25 14.71
N SER A 355 -9.37 19.04 15.79
CA SER A 355 -8.14 19.62 16.35
C SER A 355 -7.15 18.56 16.86
N ARG A 356 -7.59 17.32 17.02
CA ARG A 356 -6.77 16.18 17.43
C ARG A 356 -6.16 15.42 16.24
N LEU A 357 -6.84 15.38 15.09
CA LEU A 357 -6.39 14.61 13.93
C LEU A 357 -5.54 15.49 13.01
N LEU A 358 -4.47 14.93 12.47
CA LEU A 358 -3.54 15.62 11.59
C LEU A 358 -4.04 15.60 10.14
N LEU A 359 -5.26 16.08 9.93
CA LEU A 359 -5.93 16.07 8.63
C LEU A 359 -5.50 17.25 7.75
N PRO A 360 -5.60 17.08 6.41
CA PRO A 360 -5.49 18.20 5.47
C PRO A 360 -6.48 19.33 5.79
N ASN A 361 -6.08 20.57 5.57
CA ASN A 361 -6.95 21.73 5.72
C ASN A 361 -7.48 22.19 4.35
N ASN A 362 -8.74 21.88 4.05
CA ASN A 362 -9.43 22.25 2.81
C ASN A 362 -8.62 21.98 1.51
N PRO A 363 -8.23 20.71 1.26
CA PRO A 363 -7.48 20.33 0.07
C PRO A 363 -8.35 20.41 -1.20
N GLU A 364 -7.71 20.45 -2.36
CA GLU A 364 -8.37 20.25 -3.65
C GLU A 364 -8.56 18.75 -3.93
N VAL A 365 -9.74 18.39 -4.44
CA VAL A 365 -10.09 17.00 -4.75
C VAL A 365 -10.09 16.75 -6.25
N LEU A 366 -9.40 15.67 -6.64
CA LEU A 366 -9.31 15.15 -7.99
C LEU A 366 -9.83 13.71 -8.06
N ILE A 367 -10.32 13.28 -9.23
CA ILE A 367 -10.81 11.91 -9.48
C ILE A 367 -10.13 11.35 -10.72
N ASP A 368 -9.72 10.09 -10.68
CA ASP A 368 -9.18 9.34 -11.81
C ASP A 368 -10.26 8.95 -12.82
N ASN A 369 -10.80 9.94 -13.54
CA ASN A 369 -11.99 9.80 -14.39
C ASN A 369 -11.89 8.67 -15.42
N ASN A 370 -10.70 8.40 -15.97
CA ASN A 370 -10.48 7.32 -16.94
C ASN A 370 -9.88 6.05 -16.32
N TYR A 371 -9.76 6.00 -15.00
CA TYR A 371 -9.24 4.88 -14.22
C TYR A 371 -7.83 4.42 -14.68
N LEU A 372 -6.93 5.38 -14.89
CA LEU A 372 -5.61 5.17 -15.50
C LEU A 372 -4.45 5.10 -14.51
N LEU A 373 -4.64 5.41 -13.22
CA LEU A 373 -3.51 5.53 -12.28
C LEU A 373 -2.67 4.24 -12.18
N SER A 374 -3.30 3.06 -12.22
CA SER A 374 -2.53 1.81 -12.19
C SER A 374 -1.66 1.64 -13.44
N SER A 375 -2.18 1.97 -14.63
CA SER A 375 -1.44 1.93 -15.90
C SER A 375 -0.32 2.96 -15.94
N ILE A 376 -0.59 4.19 -15.49
CA ILE A 376 0.39 5.28 -15.37
C ILE A 376 1.52 4.87 -14.42
N GLY A 377 1.17 4.26 -13.28
CA GLY A 377 2.12 3.74 -12.32
C GLY A 377 3.03 2.63 -12.86
N THR A 378 2.51 1.82 -13.79
CA THR A 378 3.30 0.85 -14.54
C THR A 378 4.25 1.54 -15.52
N LEU A 379 3.75 2.52 -16.28
CA LEU A 379 4.54 3.30 -17.23
C LEU A 379 5.68 4.06 -16.55
N ALA A 380 5.45 4.60 -15.35
CA ALA A 380 6.44 5.35 -14.58
C ALA A 380 7.71 4.54 -14.20
N ARG A 381 7.64 3.20 -14.28
CA ARG A 381 8.78 2.31 -14.05
C ARG A 381 9.59 2.03 -15.32
N TYR A 382 9.04 2.33 -16.49
CA TYR A 382 9.74 2.10 -17.74
C TYR A 382 10.78 3.20 -17.98
N GLN A 383 12.04 2.78 -18.12
CA GLN A 383 13.19 3.68 -18.15
C GLN A 383 13.21 4.67 -19.32
N HIS A 384 12.48 4.38 -20.40
CA HIS A 384 12.44 5.21 -21.61
C HIS A 384 11.25 6.19 -21.63
N ILE A 385 10.47 6.27 -20.56
CA ILE A 385 9.39 7.26 -20.44
C ILE A 385 9.89 8.49 -19.69
N ASP A 386 9.65 9.66 -20.26
CA ASP A 386 9.83 10.92 -19.57
C ASP A 386 8.80 11.07 -18.44
N LYS A 387 9.30 11.10 -17.20
CA LYS A 387 8.45 11.09 -16.01
C LYS A 387 7.71 12.41 -15.82
N GLU A 388 8.30 13.52 -16.22
CA GLU A 388 7.67 14.83 -16.10
C GLU A 388 6.46 14.93 -17.03
N SER A 389 6.62 14.58 -18.30
CA SER A 389 5.52 14.50 -19.28
C SER A 389 4.42 13.54 -18.83
N LEU A 390 4.79 12.37 -18.28
CA LEU A 390 3.82 11.43 -17.75
C LEU A 390 3.06 12.01 -16.54
N ALA A 391 3.73 12.75 -15.66
CA ALA A 391 3.08 13.40 -14.52
C ALA A 391 2.05 14.45 -14.98
N PHE A 392 2.40 15.30 -15.94
CA PHE A 392 1.48 16.28 -16.52
C PHE A 392 0.29 15.63 -17.24
N PHE A 393 0.53 14.57 -18.01
CA PHE A 393 -0.53 13.76 -18.61
C PHE A 393 -1.48 13.21 -17.54
N THR A 394 -0.93 12.67 -16.46
CA THR A 394 -1.71 12.15 -15.33
C THR A 394 -2.56 13.23 -14.70
N LEU A 395 -2.01 14.42 -14.45
CA LEU A 395 -2.75 15.54 -13.87
C LEU A 395 -3.90 15.98 -14.79
N SER A 396 -3.69 16.01 -16.11
CA SER A 396 -4.76 16.36 -17.03
C SER A 396 -5.90 15.34 -17.02
N ASN A 397 -5.58 14.06 -16.92
CA ASN A 397 -6.57 12.99 -16.75
C ASN A 397 -7.42 13.21 -15.48
N LEU A 398 -6.78 13.62 -14.38
CA LEU A 398 -7.44 13.87 -13.09
C LEU A 398 -8.35 15.11 -13.10
N ASN A 399 -7.97 16.15 -13.85
CA ASN A 399 -8.66 17.45 -13.86
C ASN A 399 -9.91 17.49 -14.76
N ASN A 400 -10.22 16.43 -15.51
CA ASN A 400 -11.32 16.41 -16.48
C ASN A 400 -11.24 17.57 -17.52
N GLN A 401 -10.06 18.17 -17.71
CA GLN A 401 -9.77 18.89 -18.94
C GLN A 401 -9.54 17.81 -19.98
N GLY A 402 -10.60 17.46 -20.71
CA GLY A 402 -10.59 16.42 -21.73
C GLY A 402 -9.44 16.62 -22.70
N ILE A 403 -8.31 15.99 -22.40
CA ILE A 403 -7.28 15.74 -23.39
C ILE A 403 -7.80 14.56 -24.20
N LYS A 404 -8.58 14.89 -25.23
CA LYS A 404 -8.61 14.09 -26.45
C LYS A 404 -7.31 14.42 -27.17
N PHE A 405 -6.41 13.45 -27.29
CA PHE A 405 -5.40 13.51 -28.34
C PHE A 405 -5.71 12.50 -29.44
N ILE A 406 -5.42 13.02 -30.63
CA ILE A 406 -5.65 12.55 -31.99
C ILE A 406 -4.70 11.40 -32.31
#